data_AF-R9LD49-F1
#
_entry.id   AF-R9LD49-F1
#
_cell.length_a   1.000
_cell.length_b   1.000
_cell.length_c   1.000
_cell.angle_alpha   90.00
_cell.angle_beta   90.00
_cell.angle_gamma   90.00
#
_symmetry.space_group_name_H-M   'P 1'
#
loop_
_entity.id
_entity.type
_entity.pdbx_description
1 polymer ?
#
loop_
_entity_poly.entity_id
_entity_poly.type
_entity_poly.pdbx_seq_one_letter_code
_entity_poly.pdbx_strand_id
1 'polypeptide(L)'
;MNGSGWNVRFRKKEDKKKYELTYKKRFTVTNGDINAALTAANQAGFDSSDDNYEAEVDWGYSKQTLSFSNDKEESASKGLTIPSESKVLDMLVDNIPGKLKNTNGSGWGKDMLKSSRAHGPVIVSKYEGEFNGLETDIEVMPIRTEDGTGMENLIEISFKTDSYDEAALNRTKLMNTLEAQGWLVHADSLKTNLILNRY
;
A
#
# COMPACT_ATOMS: atom_id res chain seq x y z
N MET A 1 -10.00 4.48 10.06
CA MET A 1 -10.55 4.14 8.72
C MET A 1 -10.16 2.76 8.17
N ASN A 2 -9.09 2.11 8.64
CA ASN A 2 -8.66 0.78 8.14
C ASN A 2 -9.78 -0.28 8.19
N GLY A 3 -10.61 -0.28 9.24
CA GLY A 3 -11.78 -1.18 9.36
C GLY A 3 -12.85 -0.99 8.28
N SER A 4 -12.87 0.15 7.58
CA SER A 4 -13.73 0.38 6.41
C SER A 4 -13.03 0.03 5.09
N GLY A 5 -11.88 -0.66 5.15
CA GLY A 5 -11.07 -1.07 3.99
C GLY A 5 -10.28 0.06 3.34
N TRP A 6 -10.18 1.23 3.97
CA TRP A 6 -9.46 2.39 3.45
C TRP A 6 -8.13 2.61 4.16
N ASN A 7 -7.11 2.92 3.39
CA ASN A 7 -5.83 3.40 3.88
C ASN A 7 -5.40 4.68 3.16
N VAL A 8 -4.78 5.58 3.91
CA VAL A 8 -4.27 6.86 3.42
C VAL A 8 -2.79 6.93 3.77
N ARG A 9 -1.95 7.27 2.77
CA ARG A 9 -0.50 7.36 2.93
C ARG A 9 -0.01 8.70 2.41
N PHE A 10 0.98 9.24 3.11
CA PHE A 10 1.78 10.36 2.67
C PHE A 10 3.23 9.90 2.53
N ARG A 11 3.85 10.12 1.37
CA ARG A 11 5.22 9.67 1.08
C ARG A 11 6.05 10.81 0.51
N LYS A 12 7.34 10.78 0.83
CA LYS A 12 8.35 11.62 0.20
C LYS A 12 9.49 10.74 -0.30
N LYS A 13 9.78 10.85 -1.60
CA LYS A 13 10.96 10.24 -2.23
C LYS A 13 12.05 11.30 -2.36
N GLU A 14 13.29 10.92 -2.07
CA GLU A 14 14.42 11.84 -2.00
C GLU A 14 14.69 12.57 -3.32
N ASP A 15 14.62 11.84 -4.43
CA ASP A 15 14.93 12.30 -5.78
C ASP A 15 13.78 13.08 -6.46
N LYS A 16 12.56 12.97 -5.93
CA LYS A 16 11.35 13.58 -6.50
C LYS A 16 11.06 14.97 -5.94
N LYS A 17 10.48 15.85 -6.77
CA LYS A 17 10.02 17.22 -6.41
C LYS A 17 8.54 17.27 -6.04
N LYS A 18 8.04 16.23 -5.39
CA LYS A 18 6.64 16.08 -5.01
C LYS A 18 6.48 15.29 -3.71
N TYR A 19 5.40 15.56 -3.00
CA TYR A 19 4.80 14.63 -2.04
C TYR A 19 3.83 13.73 -2.79
N GLU A 20 3.80 12.45 -2.42
CA GLU A 20 2.86 11.47 -2.95
C GLU A 20 1.79 11.19 -1.88
N LEU A 21 0.53 11.43 -2.23
CA LEU A 21 -0.64 11.18 -1.39
C LEU A 21 -1.41 10.01 -2.02
N THR A 22 -1.53 8.89 -1.31
CA THR A 22 -2.23 7.70 -1.82
C THR A 22 -3.45 7.42 -0.98
N TYR A 23 -4.61 7.31 -1.62
CA TYR A 23 -5.87 6.85 -1.03
C TYR A 23 -6.22 5.49 -1.62
N LYS A 24 -6.01 4.41 -0.86
CA LYS A 24 -6.20 3.03 -1.34
C LYS A 24 -7.39 2.37 -0.64
N LYS A 25 -8.35 1.88 -1.43
CA LYS A 25 -9.45 1.01 -0.99
C LYS A 25 -9.06 -0.44 -1.26
N ARG A 26 -9.37 -1.34 -0.33
CA ARG A 26 -9.07 -2.78 -0.42
C ARG A 26 -10.31 -3.64 -0.27
N PHE A 27 -10.31 -4.75 -1.02
CA PHE A 27 -11.28 -5.83 -1.00
C PHE A 27 -10.52 -7.15 -0.88
N THR A 28 -10.83 -7.95 0.14
CA THR A 28 -10.21 -9.26 0.33
C THR A 28 -10.56 -10.18 -0.82
N VAL A 29 -9.57 -10.87 -1.38
CA VAL A 29 -9.79 -11.98 -2.33
C VAL A 29 -9.77 -13.28 -1.53
N THR A 30 -10.92 -13.93 -1.43
CA THR A 30 -11.08 -15.18 -0.66
C THR A 30 -10.88 -16.37 -1.59
N ASN A 31 -10.03 -17.32 -1.19
CA ASN A 31 -9.76 -18.56 -1.95
C ASN A 31 -9.33 -18.33 -3.42
N GLY A 32 -8.71 -17.20 -3.72
CA GLY A 32 -8.30 -16.84 -5.08
C GLY A 32 -9.43 -16.34 -5.99
N ASP A 33 -10.65 -16.14 -5.47
CA ASP A 33 -11.79 -15.69 -6.26
C ASP A 33 -11.76 -14.17 -6.50
N ILE A 34 -10.99 -13.76 -7.50
CA ILE A 34 -10.86 -12.36 -7.92
C ILE A 34 -12.21 -11.81 -8.43
N ASN A 35 -13.04 -12.64 -9.07
CA ASN A 35 -14.34 -12.22 -9.61
C ASN A 35 -15.33 -11.83 -8.50
N ALA A 36 -15.34 -12.57 -7.38
CA ALA A 36 -16.12 -12.20 -6.21
C ALA A 36 -15.66 -10.86 -5.62
N ALA A 37 -14.34 -10.64 -5.53
CA ALA A 37 -13.80 -9.37 -5.05
C ALA A 37 -14.14 -8.20 -5.99
N LEU A 38 -14.07 -8.40 -7.32
CA LEU A 38 -14.51 -7.42 -8.32
C LEU A 38 -16.00 -7.13 -8.20
N THR A 39 -16.83 -8.14 -7.95
CA THR A 39 -18.28 -7.95 -7.71
C THR A 39 -18.54 -7.09 -6.49
N ALA A 40 -17.83 -7.35 -5.38
CA ALA A 40 -17.93 -6.52 -4.18
C ALA A 40 -17.42 -5.08 -4.42
N ALA A 41 -16.37 -4.92 -5.21
CA ALA A 41 -15.84 -3.62 -5.60
C ALA A 41 -16.85 -2.82 -6.45
N ASN A 42 -17.46 -3.44 -7.46
CA ASN A 42 -18.52 -2.85 -8.28
C ASN A 42 -19.71 -2.40 -7.43
N GLN A 43 -20.15 -3.22 -6.47
CA GLN A 43 -21.23 -2.85 -5.53
C GLN A 43 -20.87 -1.66 -4.63
N ALA A 44 -19.59 -1.49 -4.32
CA ALA A 44 -19.05 -0.32 -3.61
C ALA A 44 -18.78 0.87 -4.55
N GLY A 45 -19.16 0.77 -5.83
CA GLY A 45 -19.02 1.79 -6.84
C GLY A 45 -17.64 1.86 -7.48
N PHE A 46 -16.77 0.86 -7.34
CA PHE A 46 -15.49 0.75 -8.04
C PHE A 46 -15.66 -0.18 -9.24
N ASP A 47 -16.06 0.41 -10.36
CA ASP A 47 -16.30 -0.31 -11.61
C ASP A 47 -15.38 0.17 -12.73
N SER A 48 -15.47 -0.48 -13.90
CA SER A 48 -14.61 -0.19 -15.05
C SER A 48 -14.80 1.20 -15.67
N SER A 49 -15.82 1.96 -15.26
CA SER A 49 -16.00 3.36 -15.67
C SER A 49 -15.22 4.34 -14.78
N ASP A 50 -14.65 3.87 -13.67
CA ASP A 50 -13.84 4.68 -12.76
C ASP A 50 -12.43 4.87 -13.33
N ASP A 51 -12.19 6.04 -13.91
CA ASP A 51 -10.93 6.41 -14.58
C ASP A 51 -9.87 6.99 -13.64
N ASN A 52 -10.22 7.21 -12.38
CA ASN A 52 -9.37 7.90 -11.39
C ASN A 52 -8.91 6.97 -10.26
N TYR A 53 -9.18 5.67 -10.35
CA TYR A 53 -8.62 4.66 -9.47
C TYR A 53 -7.91 3.57 -10.26
N GLU A 54 -6.63 3.33 -9.94
CA GLU A 54 -5.86 2.22 -10.49
C GLU A 54 -6.15 0.94 -9.72
N ALA A 55 -6.60 -0.10 -10.41
CA ALA A 55 -6.93 -1.40 -9.84
C ALA A 55 -5.74 -2.36 -9.90
N GLU A 56 -5.45 -3.05 -8.80
CA GLU A 56 -4.32 -3.99 -8.69
C GLU A 56 -4.67 -5.14 -7.75
N VAL A 57 -4.20 -6.36 -8.04
CA VAL A 57 -4.25 -7.49 -7.12
C VAL A 57 -2.89 -7.62 -6.40
N ASP A 58 -2.84 -7.14 -5.16
CA ASP A 58 -1.71 -7.34 -4.25
C ASP A 58 -1.67 -8.84 -3.84
N TRP A 59 -0.58 -9.56 -4.12
CA TRP A 59 -0.44 -11.00 -3.80
C TRP A 59 0.76 -11.28 -2.89
N GLY A 60 0.48 -11.43 -1.58
CA GLY A 60 1.46 -11.78 -0.55
C GLY A 60 1.83 -13.26 -0.53
N TYR A 61 2.30 -13.79 0.61
CA TYR A 61 2.71 -15.20 0.80
C TYR A 61 1.57 -16.23 0.63
N SER A 62 0.35 -15.92 1.07
CA SER A 62 -0.82 -16.79 0.85
C SER A 62 -2.09 -16.00 0.54
N LYS A 63 -2.10 -14.67 0.79
CA LYS A 63 -3.28 -13.83 0.62
C LYS A 63 -3.19 -12.97 -0.64
N GLN A 64 -4.34 -12.83 -1.29
CA GLN A 64 -4.56 -11.87 -2.36
C GLN A 64 -5.49 -10.76 -1.85
N THR A 65 -5.29 -9.53 -2.34
CA THR A 65 -6.14 -8.38 -2.04
C THR A 65 -6.32 -7.56 -3.31
N LEU A 66 -7.57 -7.37 -3.72
CA LEU A 66 -7.90 -6.42 -4.76
C LEU A 66 -7.86 -5.02 -4.16
N SER A 67 -7.14 -4.11 -4.80
CA SER A 67 -6.99 -2.73 -4.33
C SER A 67 -7.27 -1.73 -5.44
N PHE A 68 -7.76 -0.56 -5.05
CA PHE A 68 -8.03 0.57 -5.92
C PHE A 68 -7.34 1.79 -5.32
N SER A 69 -6.39 2.37 -6.05
CA SER A 69 -5.57 3.50 -5.59
C SER A 69 -5.93 4.77 -6.33
N ASN A 70 -6.22 5.84 -5.59
CA ASN A 70 -6.26 7.20 -6.12
C ASN A 70 -5.03 7.94 -5.59
N ASP A 71 -4.10 8.23 -6.48
CA ASP A 71 -2.87 8.94 -6.16
C ASP A 71 -2.99 10.43 -6.51
N LYS A 72 -2.48 11.27 -5.61
CA LYS A 72 -2.43 12.73 -5.74
C LYS A 72 -1.00 13.19 -5.46
N GLU A 73 -0.66 14.36 -6.00
CA GLU A 73 0.69 14.90 -5.89
C GLU A 73 0.63 16.36 -5.45
N GLU A 74 1.47 16.71 -4.48
CA GLU A 74 1.67 18.09 -4.03
C GLU A 74 3.11 18.51 -4.30
N SER A 75 3.32 19.74 -4.74
CA SER A 75 4.68 20.23 -5.05
C SER A 75 5.56 20.25 -3.80
N ALA A 76 6.81 19.82 -3.95
CA ALA A 76 7.78 19.77 -2.85
C ALA A 76 9.21 20.03 -3.32
N SER A 77 10.10 20.37 -2.39
CA SER A 77 11.54 20.33 -2.65
C SER A 77 12.04 18.89 -2.79
N LYS A 78 13.23 18.71 -3.38
CA LYS A 78 13.97 17.44 -3.26
C LYS A 78 14.38 17.18 -1.81
N GLY A 79 14.82 15.95 -1.52
CA GLY A 79 15.17 15.49 -0.17
C GLY A 79 14.02 14.74 0.51
N LEU A 80 14.26 14.29 1.73
CA LEU A 80 13.32 13.50 2.54
C LEU A 80 12.55 14.32 3.59
N THR A 81 12.62 15.66 3.53
CA THR A 81 11.91 16.51 4.47
C THR A 81 10.40 16.32 4.33
N ILE A 82 9.76 15.96 5.43
CA ILE A 82 8.30 15.87 5.57
C ILE A 82 7.82 17.10 6.37
N PRO A 83 6.70 17.74 6.01
CA PRO A 83 6.12 18.83 6.78
C PRO A 83 5.67 18.40 8.18
N SER A 84 5.19 19.35 9.00
CA SER A 84 4.51 19.01 10.25
C SER A 84 3.28 18.14 10.00
N GLU A 85 2.92 17.30 10.99
CA GLU A 85 1.76 16.40 10.90
C GLU A 85 0.46 17.15 10.56
N SER A 86 0.23 18.32 11.17
CA SER A 86 -0.95 19.15 10.84
C SER A 86 -0.98 19.56 9.37
N LYS A 87 0.16 19.97 8.80
CA LYS A 87 0.24 20.39 7.40
C LYS A 87 0.06 19.19 6.45
N VAL A 88 0.59 18.04 6.81
CA VAL A 88 0.35 16.78 6.08
C VAL A 88 -1.13 16.43 6.12
N LEU A 89 -1.78 16.53 7.29
CA LEU A 89 -3.19 16.26 7.46
C LEU A 89 -4.07 17.19 6.62
N ASP A 90 -3.76 18.49 6.59
CA ASP A 90 -4.47 19.46 5.75
C ASP A 90 -4.36 19.08 4.26
N MET A 91 -3.15 18.77 3.77
CA MET A 91 -2.94 18.32 2.39
C MET A 91 -3.77 17.07 2.06
N LEU A 92 -3.78 16.08 2.96
CA LEU A 92 -4.54 14.84 2.77
C LEU A 92 -6.06 15.08 2.80
N VAL A 93 -6.53 16.03 3.61
CA VAL A 93 -7.94 16.40 3.69
C VAL A 93 -8.40 17.19 2.46
N ASP A 94 -7.55 18.06 1.93
CA ASP A 94 -7.86 18.89 0.76
C ASP A 94 -7.91 18.07 -0.53
N ASN A 95 -7.07 17.03 -0.62
CA ASN A 95 -6.99 16.12 -1.77
C ASN A 95 -7.88 14.88 -1.67
N ILE A 96 -8.74 14.79 -0.64
CA ILE A 96 -9.54 13.58 -0.38
C ILE A 96 -10.49 13.25 -1.56
N PRO A 97 -10.43 12.03 -2.13
CA PRO A 97 -11.28 11.71 -3.27
C PRO A 97 -12.73 11.49 -2.84
N GLY A 98 -13.67 11.74 -3.75
CA GLY A 98 -15.10 11.72 -3.47
C GLY A 98 -15.61 10.41 -2.86
N LYS A 99 -15.11 9.25 -3.34
CA LYS A 99 -15.51 7.94 -2.82
C LYS A 99 -15.07 7.73 -1.38
N LEU A 100 -13.84 8.07 -1.01
CA LEU A 100 -13.38 8.03 0.38
C LEU A 100 -14.17 9.05 1.24
N LYS A 101 -14.28 10.29 0.77
CA LYS A 101 -15.00 11.37 1.48
C LYS A 101 -16.41 10.94 1.90
N ASN A 102 -17.10 10.19 1.03
CA ASN A 102 -18.51 9.84 1.18
C ASN A 102 -18.77 8.36 1.50
N THR A 103 -17.74 7.57 1.84
CA THR A 103 -17.86 6.10 1.98
C THR A 103 -18.99 5.65 2.92
N ASN A 104 -19.15 6.31 4.07
CA ASN A 104 -20.19 5.98 5.07
C ASN A 104 -21.14 7.15 5.30
N GLY A 105 -21.46 7.90 4.24
CA GLY A 105 -22.22 9.14 4.31
C GLY A 105 -21.36 10.37 4.02
N SER A 106 -22.04 11.47 3.68
CA SER A 106 -21.39 12.71 3.23
C SER A 106 -20.41 13.24 4.28
N GLY A 107 -19.16 13.47 3.87
CA GLY A 107 -18.13 14.06 4.73
C GLY A 107 -17.44 13.09 5.70
N TRP A 108 -17.93 11.86 5.84
CA TRP A 108 -17.40 10.87 6.78
C TRP A 108 -15.88 10.68 6.67
N GLY A 109 -15.35 10.53 5.45
CA GLY A 109 -13.92 10.28 5.24
C GLY A 109 -13.05 11.44 5.69
N LYS A 110 -13.54 12.67 5.53
CA LYS A 110 -12.85 13.89 5.97
C LYS A 110 -12.81 13.98 7.50
N ASP A 111 -13.93 13.71 8.16
CA ASP A 111 -14.01 13.75 9.62
C ASP A 111 -13.18 12.62 10.27
N MET A 112 -13.21 11.42 9.68
CA MET A 112 -12.40 10.30 10.12
C MET A 112 -10.90 10.56 9.92
N LEU A 113 -10.51 11.21 8.82
CA LEU A 113 -9.10 11.57 8.61
C LEU A 113 -8.63 12.62 9.62
N LYS A 114 -9.43 13.67 9.85
CA LYS A 114 -9.13 14.73 10.83
C LYS A 114 -8.99 14.24 12.28
N SER A 115 -9.66 13.15 12.62
CA SER A 115 -9.59 12.51 13.94
C SER A 115 -8.57 11.36 14.00
N SER A 116 -7.88 11.06 12.90
CA SER A 116 -6.80 10.06 12.87
C SER A 116 -5.48 10.69 13.33
N ARG A 117 -4.51 9.84 13.67
CA ARG A 117 -3.11 10.23 13.94
C ARG A 117 -2.18 9.66 12.88
N ALA A 118 -1.01 10.26 12.70
CA ALA A 118 0.05 9.67 11.89
C ALA A 118 0.66 8.43 12.58
N HIS A 119 1.02 7.43 11.77
CA HIS A 119 1.82 6.27 12.19
C HIS A 119 3.12 6.26 11.38
N GLY A 120 4.23 6.63 12.02
CA GLY A 120 5.53 6.83 11.37
C GLY A 120 6.15 8.19 11.73
N PRO A 121 7.04 8.76 10.88
CA PRO A 121 7.45 8.24 9.56
C PRO A 121 8.30 6.96 9.67
N VAL A 122 8.30 6.17 8.60
CA VAL A 122 9.20 5.03 8.43
C VAL A 122 10.08 5.31 7.22
N ILE A 123 11.40 5.18 7.40
CA ILE A 123 12.36 5.33 6.31
C ILE A 123 12.47 3.99 5.59
N VAL A 124 12.42 4.04 4.25
CA VAL A 124 12.53 2.86 3.40
C VAL A 124 13.70 3.06 2.46
N SER A 125 14.60 2.09 2.41
CA SER A 125 15.60 1.99 1.35
C SER A 125 15.05 1.09 0.25
N LYS A 126 14.94 1.63 -0.96
CA LYS A 126 14.50 0.87 -2.14
C LYS A 126 15.67 0.65 -3.08
N TYR A 127 15.79 -0.59 -3.55
CA TYR A 127 16.73 -1.01 -4.59
C TYR A 127 15.92 -1.57 -5.76
N GLU A 128 16.41 -1.33 -6.98
CA GLU A 128 15.78 -1.79 -8.22
C GLU A 128 16.69 -2.84 -8.86
N GLY A 129 16.09 -3.83 -9.50
CA GLY A 129 16.78 -4.91 -10.18
C GLY A 129 15.85 -5.66 -11.13
N GLU A 130 16.22 -6.88 -11.49
CA GLU A 130 15.44 -7.73 -12.38
C GLU A 130 15.38 -9.16 -11.83
N PHE A 131 14.21 -9.78 -11.91
CA PHE A 131 14.02 -11.20 -11.63
C PHE A 131 13.22 -11.84 -12.77
N ASN A 132 13.84 -12.77 -13.50
CA ASN A 132 13.25 -13.46 -14.65
C ASN A 132 12.66 -12.50 -15.71
N GLY A 133 13.34 -11.40 -16.03
CA GLY A 133 12.87 -10.42 -17.01
C GLY A 133 11.83 -9.42 -16.48
N LEU A 134 11.44 -9.50 -15.20
CA LEU A 134 10.54 -8.53 -14.58
C LEU A 134 11.35 -7.54 -13.73
N GLU A 135 11.08 -6.25 -13.92
CA GLU A 135 11.56 -5.20 -13.00
C GLU A 135 11.11 -5.56 -11.58
N THR A 136 12.07 -5.59 -10.66
CA THR A 136 11.89 -6.08 -9.31
C THR A 136 12.44 -5.07 -8.32
N ASP A 137 11.62 -4.74 -7.34
CA ASP A 137 11.97 -3.87 -6.23
C ASP A 137 12.36 -4.71 -5.00
N ILE A 138 13.40 -4.25 -4.29
CA ILE A 138 13.72 -4.70 -2.94
C ILE A 138 13.58 -3.50 -2.01
N GLU A 139 12.66 -3.59 -1.06
CA GLU A 139 12.47 -2.56 -0.04
C GLU A 139 12.91 -3.07 1.33
N VAL A 140 13.83 -2.34 1.97
CA VAL A 140 14.30 -2.60 3.33
C VAL A 140 13.73 -1.52 4.25
N MET A 141 12.99 -1.95 5.27
CA MET A 141 12.32 -1.05 6.23
C MET A 141 12.70 -1.43 7.66
N PRO A 142 13.52 -0.63 8.33
CA PRO A 142 13.69 -0.72 9.77
C PRO A 142 12.38 -0.31 10.45
N ILE A 143 11.75 -1.24 11.18
CA ILE A 143 10.52 -1.02 11.92
C ILE A 143 10.68 -1.46 13.38
N ARG A 144 9.88 -0.90 14.29
CA ARG A 144 9.85 -1.33 15.69
C ARG A 144 9.53 -2.82 15.79
N THR A 145 10.16 -3.55 16.69
CA THR A 145 9.76 -4.92 17.06
C THR A 145 8.33 -4.92 17.63
N GLU A 146 7.67 -6.08 17.62
CA GLU A 146 6.28 -6.20 18.09
C GLU A 146 6.09 -5.79 19.57
N ASP A 147 7.08 -6.06 20.41
CA ASP A 147 7.11 -5.64 21.82
C ASP A 147 7.47 -4.15 22.01
N GLY A 148 7.82 -3.44 20.92
CA GLY A 148 8.20 -2.03 20.92
C GLY A 148 9.55 -1.72 21.57
N THR A 149 10.35 -2.72 21.96
CA THR A 149 11.60 -2.52 22.72
C THR A 149 12.83 -2.32 21.83
N GLY A 150 12.72 -2.67 20.55
CA GLY A 150 13.83 -2.60 19.60
C GLY A 150 13.37 -2.31 18.17
N MET A 151 14.29 -2.58 17.22
CA MET A 151 14.08 -2.43 15.79
C MET A 151 14.44 -3.74 15.08
N GLU A 152 13.69 -4.06 14.02
CA GLU A 152 13.98 -5.16 13.11
C GLU A 152 13.79 -4.71 11.66
N ASN A 153 14.42 -5.41 10.71
CA ASN A 153 14.27 -5.11 9.30
C ASN A 153 13.18 -5.99 8.69
N LEU A 154 12.15 -5.34 8.14
CA LEU A 154 11.23 -5.97 7.22
C LEU A 154 11.74 -5.75 5.79
N ILE A 155 11.95 -6.85 5.07
CA ILE A 155 12.37 -6.83 3.67
C ILE A 155 11.21 -7.34 2.82
N GLU A 156 10.84 -6.58 1.79
CA GLU A 156 9.91 -7.04 0.75
C GLU A 156 10.63 -7.05 -0.59
N ILE A 157 10.36 -8.10 -1.36
CA ILE A 157 10.79 -8.22 -2.75
C ILE A 157 9.53 -8.35 -3.60
N SER A 158 9.36 -7.47 -4.57
CA SER A 158 8.13 -7.36 -5.34
C SER A 158 8.40 -7.06 -6.80
N PHE A 159 7.57 -7.62 -7.67
CA PHE A 159 7.50 -7.29 -9.10
C PHE A 159 6.03 -7.15 -9.48
N LYS A 160 5.75 -6.58 -10.66
CA LYS A 160 4.39 -6.47 -11.20
C LYS A 160 4.34 -6.86 -12.67
N THR A 161 3.19 -7.38 -13.09
CA THR A 161 2.85 -7.72 -14.48
C THR A 161 1.32 -7.65 -14.64
N ASP A 162 0.87 -7.42 -15.87
CA ASP A 162 -0.56 -7.39 -16.23
C ASP A 162 -1.14 -8.81 -16.43
N SER A 163 -0.30 -9.86 -16.38
CA SER A 163 -0.71 -11.25 -16.56
C SER A 163 -0.74 -12.03 -15.25
N TYR A 164 -1.92 -12.56 -14.90
CA TYR A 164 -2.08 -13.41 -13.71
C TYR A 164 -1.17 -14.64 -13.75
N ASP A 165 -1.08 -15.32 -14.89
CA ASP A 165 -0.29 -16.54 -15.04
C ASP A 165 1.22 -16.25 -14.91
N GLU A 166 1.68 -15.13 -15.47
CA GLU A 166 3.06 -14.70 -15.33
C GLU A 166 3.38 -14.32 -13.88
N ALA A 167 2.47 -13.62 -13.20
CA ALA A 167 2.60 -13.28 -11.78
C ALA A 167 2.69 -14.55 -10.92
N ALA A 168 1.76 -15.50 -11.11
CA ALA A 168 1.72 -16.76 -10.36
C ALA A 168 2.99 -17.60 -10.55
N LEU A 169 3.46 -17.71 -11.80
CA LEU A 169 4.68 -18.45 -12.14
C LEU A 169 5.92 -17.81 -11.50
N ASN A 170 6.13 -16.51 -11.72
CA ASN A 170 7.32 -15.82 -11.21
C ASN A 170 7.31 -15.67 -9.69
N ARG A 171 6.13 -15.57 -9.07
CA ARG A 171 5.98 -15.54 -7.62
C ARG A 171 6.42 -16.85 -7.00
N THR A 172 6.00 -17.97 -7.59
CA THR A 172 6.43 -19.30 -7.15
C THR A 172 7.94 -19.46 -7.27
N LYS A 173 8.53 -19.03 -8.40
CA LYS A 173 9.99 -19.06 -8.59
C LYS A 173 10.73 -18.18 -7.58
N LEU A 174 10.24 -16.98 -7.30
CA LEU A 174 10.83 -16.07 -6.32
C LEU A 174 10.78 -16.68 -4.92
N MET A 175 9.61 -17.18 -4.50
CA MET A 175 9.46 -17.84 -3.20
C MET A 175 10.41 -19.03 -3.05
N ASN A 176 10.51 -19.91 -4.06
CA ASN A 176 11.44 -21.04 -4.02
C ASN A 176 12.91 -20.59 -3.92
N THR A 177 13.26 -19.49 -4.59
CA THR A 177 14.61 -18.91 -4.51
C THR A 177 14.90 -18.42 -3.10
N LEU A 178 13.96 -17.69 -2.48
CA LEU A 178 14.09 -17.16 -1.12
C LEU A 178 14.10 -18.29 -0.08
N GLU A 179 13.30 -19.33 -0.28
CA GLU A 179 13.26 -20.52 0.57
C GLU A 179 14.61 -21.24 0.57
N ALA A 180 15.19 -21.46 -0.61
CA ALA A 180 16.48 -22.15 -0.75
C ALA A 180 17.63 -21.40 -0.06
N GLN A 181 17.52 -20.09 0.12
CA GLN A 181 18.48 -19.26 0.86
C GLN A 181 18.16 -19.13 2.35
N GLY A 182 17.00 -19.64 2.81
CA GLY A 182 16.53 -19.49 4.19
C GLY A 182 16.06 -18.06 4.52
N TRP A 183 15.66 -17.28 3.52
CA TRP A 183 15.23 -15.88 3.69
C TRP A 183 13.72 -15.71 3.73
N LEU A 184 12.96 -16.70 3.25
CA LEU A 184 11.52 -16.58 3.14
C LEU A 184 10.84 -16.67 4.51
N VAL A 185 10.02 -15.67 4.83
CA VAL A 185 9.11 -15.72 5.98
C VAL A 185 7.77 -16.28 5.52
N HIS A 186 7.32 -17.37 6.13
CA HIS A 186 6.08 -18.08 5.76
C HIS A 186 4.82 -17.43 6.37
N ALA A 187 4.67 -16.12 6.17
CA ALA A 187 3.54 -15.37 6.70
C ALA A 187 3.16 -14.23 5.76
N ASP A 188 1.86 -13.97 5.66
CA ASP A 188 1.39 -12.72 5.05
C ASP A 188 1.52 -11.58 6.02
N SER A 189 2.07 -10.48 5.55
CA SER A 189 2.01 -9.22 6.27
C SER A 189 1.90 -8.04 5.33
N LEU A 190 0.85 -7.23 5.48
CA LEU A 190 0.77 -5.96 4.79
C LEU A 190 1.61 -4.95 5.56
N LYS A 191 2.64 -4.40 4.90
CA LYS A 191 3.52 -3.33 5.46
C LYS A 191 2.72 -2.26 6.20
N THR A 192 1.63 -1.80 5.58
CA THR A 192 0.70 -0.83 6.17
C THR A 192 0.17 -1.28 7.53
N ASN A 193 -0.33 -2.51 7.67
CA ASN A 193 -0.90 -2.99 8.92
C ASN A 193 0.19 -3.15 9.99
N LEU A 194 1.39 -3.59 9.63
CA LEU A 194 2.51 -3.64 10.56
C LEU A 194 2.85 -2.26 11.11
N ILE A 195 2.97 -1.25 10.25
CA ILE A 195 3.26 0.13 10.66
C ILE A 195 2.15 0.69 11.55
N LEU A 196 0.87 0.47 11.18
CA LEU A 196 -0.27 0.91 11.98
C LEU A 196 -0.33 0.27 13.38
N ASN A 197 0.17 -0.96 13.53
CA ASN A 197 0.17 -1.67 14.80
C ASN A 197 1.38 -1.33 15.68
N ARG A 198 2.53 -1.03 15.07
CA ARG A 198 3.82 -0.86 15.77
C ARG A 198 4.15 0.60 16.11
N TYR A 199 3.40 1.55 15.56
CA TYR A 199 3.53 3.00 15.79
C TYR A 199 2.15 3.58 16.17
#